data_AF-A0A1W4WR70-F1
#
_entry.id   AF-A0A1W4WR70-F1
#
_cell.length_a   1.000
_cell.length_b   1.000
_cell.length_c   1.000
_cell.angle_alpha   90.00
_cell.angle_beta   90.00
_cell.angle_gamma   90.00
#
_symmetry.space_group_name_H-M   'P 1'
#
loop_
_entity.id
_entity.type
_entity.pdbx_description
1 polymer ?
#
loop_
_entity_poly.entity_id
_entity_poly.type
_entity_poly.pdbx_seq_one_letter_code
_entity_poly.pdbx_strand_id
1 'polypeptide(L)'
;MEDGTPSNQVEMSQVTGYYLRSKRRRLNNDGEEISPYSQKRRYVKRKSPILTMPTEILQKIFRKMTCEELSVSVRLVNRRFKILAEDLLNSEFLLLYNRLQSSKDLVAFSLQSSSHDSDINCYSKFLSAIDILIFHYTLVRATIWRYIYYDMRKSILCMYGGKIVDDMHSVLNKLLTIKDTSGTYHVLQVLPAMVQQLCVLCKQFNISFEKGSEMPINKSPLISGAKILDILNCATNCVKTVGYERLRKNMYVTSVQYYFTNSWFVSFNIPSKKSRNMAEKMRLMFMRVRRIVNAHSEMSLENDSYERELSLQPDSSLRVKKPPNAIYTGYGEVGRSFFFYGVMNEGAYFQKFVRDYLEEDEDDDADAQATSPNLGIRFKIELTCSIELAPYDFVKKISEDITIIRELNRNAAKDEKRIFEMNMQIDCPGAANARLPSVYNMRLHHMAVS
;
A
#
# COMPACT_ATOMS: atom_id res chain seq x y z
N MET A 1 -36.93 41.13 -52.67
CA MET A 1 -35.96 40.02 -52.55
C MET A 1 -35.52 40.06 -51.10
N GLU A 2 -36.30 39.51 -50.16
CA GLU A 2 -36.37 38.06 -49.85
C GLU A 2 -34.94 37.50 -49.74
N ASP A 3 -34.43 36.99 -48.63
CA ASP A 3 -34.95 36.50 -47.34
C ASP A 3 -33.79 36.69 -46.32
N GLY A 4 -33.97 36.92 -45.02
CA GLY A 4 -34.71 36.12 -44.06
C GLY A 4 -33.71 35.53 -43.04
N THR A 5 -33.40 36.29 -41.98
CA THR A 5 -33.71 35.99 -40.56
C THR A 5 -32.61 35.17 -39.82
N PRO A 6 -32.56 35.13 -38.47
CA PRO A 6 -31.79 36.11 -37.70
C PRO A 6 -31.00 35.52 -36.52
N SER A 7 -30.30 36.43 -35.84
CA SER A 7 -29.80 36.35 -34.47
C SER A 7 -30.72 35.67 -33.45
N ASN A 8 -30.14 34.91 -32.53
CA ASN A 8 -30.68 34.69 -31.19
C ASN A 8 -29.56 34.74 -30.14
N GLN A 9 -29.41 35.91 -29.52
CA GLN A 9 -29.15 35.97 -28.09
C GLN A 9 -30.41 35.49 -27.36
N VAL A 10 -30.28 34.87 -26.18
CA VAL A 10 -31.15 35.10 -25.01
C VAL A 10 -30.74 34.15 -23.86
N GLU A 11 -30.37 34.81 -22.76
CA GLU A 11 -30.70 34.60 -21.35
C GLU A 11 -30.44 33.28 -20.60
N MET A 12 -29.72 33.49 -19.49
CA MET A 12 -29.90 32.78 -18.23
C MET A 12 -31.38 32.65 -17.84
N SER A 13 -31.78 31.44 -17.45
CA SER A 13 -32.88 31.29 -16.49
C SER A 13 -32.59 30.16 -15.49
N GLN A 14 -33.04 30.44 -14.26
CA GLN A 14 -32.97 29.66 -13.04
C GLN A 14 -33.83 28.38 -13.12
N VAL A 15 -34.10 27.75 -11.97
CA VAL A 15 -35.22 26.80 -11.70
C VAL A 15 -34.83 25.32 -11.95
N THR A 16 -35.01 24.32 -11.08
CA THR A 16 -35.56 24.13 -9.72
C THR A 16 -35.29 22.67 -9.30
N GLY A 17 -35.23 22.40 -8.00
CA GLY A 17 -36.10 21.42 -7.32
C GLY A 17 -36.07 19.94 -7.71
N TYR A 18 -35.77 19.11 -6.71
CA TYR A 18 -36.02 17.68 -6.61
C TYR A 18 -37.43 17.25 -7.12
N TYR A 19 -37.50 16.19 -7.93
CA TYR A 19 -38.66 15.31 -7.98
C TYR A 19 -38.23 13.84 -7.92
N LEU A 20 -38.50 13.22 -6.78
CA LEU A 20 -38.66 11.77 -6.67
C LEU A 20 -39.81 11.37 -7.60
N ARG A 21 -39.51 10.62 -8.67
CA ARG A 21 -40.54 9.99 -9.51
C ARG A 21 -41.42 9.11 -8.62
N SER A 22 -42.62 9.59 -8.30
CA SER A 22 -43.66 8.75 -7.72
C SER A 22 -43.96 7.62 -8.71
N LYS A 23 -43.70 6.37 -8.33
CA LYS A 23 -44.07 5.20 -9.13
C LYS A 23 -45.56 5.25 -9.42
N ARG A 24 -45.91 5.45 -10.70
CA ARG A 24 -47.28 5.37 -11.22
C ARG A 24 -47.85 4.00 -10.86
N ARG A 25 -48.92 3.98 -10.04
CA ARG A 25 -49.67 2.75 -9.73
C ARG A 25 -50.39 2.29 -11.00
N ARG A 26 -50.32 0.99 -11.31
CA ARG A 26 -51.12 0.36 -12.37
C ARG A 26 -52.46 -0.03 -11.76
N LEU A 27 -53.54 0.50 -12.31
CA LEU A 27 -54.91 0.04 -12.06
C LEU A 27 -55.16 -1.22 -12.91
N ASN A 28 -55.83 -2.22 -12.33
CA ASN A 28 -56.35 -3.35 -13.09
C ASN A 28 -57.70 -2.97 -13.74
N ASN A 29 -58.09 -3.71 -14.77
CA ASN A 29 -59.28 -3.44 -15.60
C ASN A 29 -60.63 -3.47 -14.85
N ASP A 30 -60.67 -3.98 -13.62
CA ASP A 30 -61.91 -4.10 -12.83
C ASP A 30 -62.06 -3.01 -11.76
N GLY A 31 -61.23 -1.96 -11.77
CA GLY A 31 -61.42 -0.77 -10.92
C GLY A 31 -61.14 -0.94 -9.43
N GLU A 32 -60.79 -2.14 -8.94
CA GLU A 32 -60.41 -2.33 -7.54
C GLU A 32 -58.94 -1.97 -7.26
N GLU A 33 -58.70 -1.15 -6.23
CA GLU A 33 -57.36 -0.83 -5.73
C GLU A 33 -56.72 -2.02 -5.03
N ILE A 34 -56.14 -2.94 -5.81
CA ILE A 34 -55.29 -3.99 -5.24
C ILE A 34 -53.96 -3.36 -4.83
N SER A 35 -53.80 -3.09 -3.52
CA SER A 35 -52.50 -2.77 -2.94
C SER A 35 -51.50 -3.88 -3.33
N PRO A 36 -50.34 -3.57 -3.92
CA PRO A 36 -49.34 -4.56 -4.30
C PRO A 36 -48.71 -5.31 -3.11
N TYR A 37 -49.16 -4.99 -1.88
CA TYR A 37 -48.74 -5.63 -0.63
C TYR A 37 -49.65 -6.77 -0.17
N SER A 38 -50.89 -6.91 -0.67
CA SER A 38 -51.83 -7.92 -0.14
C SER A 38 -51.60 -9.33 -0.70
N GLN A 39 -51.09 -9.49 -1.93
CA GLN A 39 -50.87 -10.81 -2.55
C GLN A 39 -49.50 -11.46 -2.26
N LYS A 40 -48.60 -10.80 -1.51
CA LYS A 40 -47.25 -11.33 -1.20
C LYS A 40 -47.12 -12.14 0.10
N ARG A 41 -48.23 -12.39 0.82
CA ARG A 41 -48.21 -13.15 2.08
C ARG A 41 -48.84 -14.54 1.88
N ARG A 42 -48.08 -15.49 1.31
CA ARG A 42 -48.29 -16.94 1.52
C ARG A 42 -47.22 -17.87 0.92
N TYR A 43 -46.13 -17.35 0.35
CA TYR A 43 -44.89 -18.13 0.30
C TYR A 43 -44.16 -17.93 1.63
N VAL A 44 -44.37 -18.86 2.57
CA VAL A 44 -43.46 -19.04 3.69
C VAL A 44 -42.09 -19.27 3.05
N LYS A 45 -41.27 -18.21 2.94
CA LYS A 45 -39.85 -18.36 2.58
C LYS A 45 -39.26 -19.26 3.65
N ARG A 46 -39.16 -20.56 3.35
CA ARG A 46 -38.39 -21.50 4.16
C ARG A 46 -37.02 -20.85 4.31
N LYS A 47 -36.72 -20.36 5.51
CA LYS A 47 -35.40 -19.77 5.79
C LYS A 47 -34.40 -20.88 5.46
N SER A 48 -33.45 -20.61 4.57
CA SER A 48 -32.42 -21.59 4.24
C SER A 48 -31.80 -22.09 5.55
N PRO A 49 -31.70 -23.41 5.78
CA PRO A 49 -31.21 -23.96 7.04
C PRO A 49 -29.83 -23.42 7.47
N ILE A 50 -29.01 -23.01 6.49
CA ILE A 50 -27.69 -22.41 6.74
C ILE A 50 -27.79 -21.06 7.48
N LEU A 51 -28.88 -20.31 7.29
CA LEU A 51 -29.08 -19.01 7.94
C LEU A 51 -29.43 -19.14 9.42
N THR A 52 -29.91 -20.31 9.84
CA THR A 52 -30.27 -20.63 11.23
C THR A 52 -29.14 -21.31 12.00
N MET A 53 -28.03 -21.69 11.35
CA MET A 53 -26.89 -22.30 12.04
C MET A 53 -26.26 -21.35 13.07
N PRO A 54 -25.70 -21.82 14.19
CA PRO A 54 -24.88 -21.03 15.11
C PRO A 54 -23.64 -20.40 14.45
N THR A 55 -23.12 -19.32 15.03
CA THR A 55 -22.03 -18.51 14.46
C THR A 55 -20.74 -19.32 14.37
N GLU A 56 -20.53 -20.19 15.35
CA GLU A 56 -19.36 -21.04 15.51
C GLU A 56 -19.31 -22.11 14.41
N ILE A 57 -20.47 -22.65 14.04
CA ILE A 57 -20.58 -23.62 12.94
C ILE A 57 -20.30 -22.93 11.61
N LEU A 58 -20.88 -21.74 11.38
CA LEU A 58 -20.62 -20.96 10.18
C LEU A 58 -19.13 -20.59 10.05
N GLN A 59 -18.49 -20.17 11.14
CA GLN A 59 -17.05 -19.90 11.14
C GLN A 59 -16.22 -21.14 10.79
N LYS A 60 -16.56 -22.32 11.33
CA LYS A 60 -15.88 -23.57 10.98
C LYS A 60 -16.03 -23.93 9.50
N ILE A 61 -17.21 -23.70 8.93
CA ILE A 61 -17.46 -23.89 7.49
C ILE A 61 -16.66 -22.89 6.67
N PHE A 62 -16.71 -21.60 7.02
CA PHE A 62 -16.03 -20.53 6.30
C PHE A 62 -14.50 -20.69 6.32
N ARG A 63 -13.92 -21.23 7.40
CA ARG A 63 -12.48 -21.57 7.48
C ARG A 63 -12.04 -22.66 6.50
N LYS A 64 -12.97 -23.38 5.87
CA LYS A 64 -12.68 -24.37 4.82
C LYS A 64 -12.79 -23.78 3.40
N MET A 65 -13.27 -22.55 3.28
CA MET A 65 -13.37 -21.82 2.01
C MET A 65 -12.09 -21.02 1.77
N THR A 66 -11.83 -20.67 0.51
CA THR A 66 -10.71 -19.79 0.17
C THR A 66 -11.01 -18.35 0.57
N CYS A 67 -9.97 -17.54 0.79
CA CYS A 67 -10.17 -16.13 1.09
C CYS A 67 -10.83 -15.40 -0.10
N GLU A 68 -10.55 -15.79 -1.34
CA GLU A 68 -11.21 -15.30 -2.54
C GLU A 68 -12.72 -15.54 -2.48
N GLU A 69 -13.15 -16.77 -2.18
CA GLU A 69 -14.57 -17.13 -2.02
C GLU A 69 -15.24 -16.36 -0.89
N LEU A 70 -14.55 -16.23 0.25
CA LEU A 70 -15.04 -15.44 1.39
C LEU A 70 -15.27 -13.98 0.98
N SER A 71 -14.32 -13.39 0.26
CA SER A 71 -14.32 -11.98 -0.10
C SER A 71 -15.35 -11.60 -1.17
N VAL A 72 -15.51 -12.46 -2.19
CA VAL A 72 -16.34 -12.22 -3.39
C VAL A 72 -17.77 -12.73 -3.21
N SER A 73 -17.96 -13.87 -2.55
CA SER A 73 -19.25 -14.57 -2.52
C SER A 73 -19.89 -14.51 -1.14
N VAL A 74 -19.24 -15.08 -0.12
CA VAL A 74 -19.84 -15.31 1.21
C VAL A 74 -20.19 -13.98 1.89
N ARG A 75 -19.28 -13.01 1.83
CA ARG A 75 -19.46 -11.68 2.43
C ARG A 75 -20.68 -10.92 1.91
N LEU A 76 -21.14 -11.20 0.69
CA LEU A 76 -22.25 -10.50 0.04
C LEU A 76 -23.64 -11.09 0.36
N VAL A 77 -23.70 -12.26 1.02
CA VAL A 77 -24.97 -12.99 1.23
C VAL A 77 -25.90 -12.25 2.20
N ASN A 78 -25.43 -11.91 3.40
CA ASN A 78 -26.19 -11.16 4.41
C ASN A 78 -25.24 -10.54 5.45
N ARG A 79 -25.78 -9.69 6.33
CA ARG A 79 -24.99 -8.99 7.37
C ARG A 79 -24.21 -9.93 8.29
N ARG A 80 -24.78 -11.08 8.68
CA ARG A 80 -24.12 -12.03 9.57
C ARG A 80 -22.94 -12.71 8.87
N PHE A 81 -23.16 -13.17 7.64
CA PHE A 81 -22.11 -13.76 6.80
C PHE A 81 -21.01 -12.75 6.51
N LYS A 82 -21.39 -11.48 6.23
CA LYS A 82 -20.46 -10.36 6.07
C LYS A 82 -19.53 -10.25 7.28
N ILE A 83 -20.08 -10.06 8.49
CA ILE A 83 -19.27 -9.86 9.70
C ILE A 83 -18.30 -11.03 9.93
N LEU A 84 -18.77 -12.27 9.78
CA LEU A 84 -17.94 -13.46 9.96
C LEU A 84 -16.84 -13.58 8.89
N ALA A 85 -17.16 -13.30 7.62
CA ALA A 85 -16.18 -13.34 6.54
C ALA A 85 -15.14 -12.23 6.67
N GLU A 86 -15.55 -11.02 7.07
CA GLU A 86 -14.64 -9.89 7.31
C GLU A 86 -13.66 -10.18 8.44
N ASP A 87 -14.15 -10.76 9.55
CA ASP A 87 -13.32 -11.17 10.69
C ASP A 87 -12.28 -12.23 10.30
N LEU A 88 -12.69 -13.25 9.53
CA LEU A 88 -11.78 -14.29 9.03
C LEU A 88 -10.75 -13.75 8.02
N LEU A 89 -11.18 -12.94 7.06
CA LEU A 89 -10.29 -12.34 6.05
C LEU A 89 -9.22 -11.46 6.68
N ASN A 90 -9.63 -10.63 7.64
CA ASN A 90 -8.70 -9.77 8.36
C ASN A 90 -7.74 -10.65 9.20
N SER A 91 -8.27 -11.59 9.98
CA SER A 91 -7.45 -12.49 10.80
C SER A 91 -6.41 -13.27 9.98
N GLU A 92 -6.80 -13.86 8.85
CA GLU A 92 -5.86 -14.58 7.97
C GLU A 92 -4.81 -13.63 7.37
N PHE A 93 -5.20 -12.42 6.95
CA PHE A 93 -4.25 -11.43 6.47
C PHE A 93 -3.24 -11.01 7.55
N LEU A 94 -3.63 -10.91 8.83
CA LEU A 94 -2.69 -10.66 9.93
C LEU A 94 -1.73 -11.82 10.15
N LEU A 95 -2.24 -13.05 10.20
CA LEU A 95 -1.45 -14.25 10.45
C LEU A 95 -0.44 -14.53 9.32
N LEU A 96 -0.76 -14.10 8.10
CA LEU A 96 0.09 -14.29 6.93
C LEU A 96 1.49 -13.68 7.11
N TYR A 97 1.62 -12.54 7.80
CA TYR A 97 2.95 -11.95 8.07
C TYR A 97 3.84 -12.89 8.88
N ASN A 98 3.29 -13.44 9.97
CA ASN A 98 4.05 -14.33 10.84
C ASN A 98 4.43 -15.61 10.10
N ARG A 99 3.54 -16.14 9.24
CA ARG A 99 3.83 -17.29 8.39
C ARG A 99 4.97 -16.99 7.40
N LEU A 100 4.92 -15.85 6.71
CA LEU A 100 6.00 -15.39 5.83
C LEU A 100 7.34 -15.30 6.57
N GLN A 101 7.33 -14.70 7.77
CA GLN A 101 8.55 -14.53 8.57
C GLN A 101 9.11 -15.87 9.06
N SER A 102 8.26 -16.77 9.59
CA SER A 102 8.71 -18.11 9.98
C SER A 102 9.23 -18.91 8.79
N SER A 103 8.63 -18.78 7.60
CA SER A 103 9.16 -19.39 6.38
C SER A 103 10.51 -18.80 5.97
N LYS A 104 10.69 -17.48 6.10
CA LYS A 104 11.99 -16.81 5.86
C LYS A 104 13.06 -17.38 6.78
N ASP A 105 12.78 -17.44 8.08
CA ASP A 105 13.73 -17.92 9.09
C ASP A 105 14.08 -19.40 8.86
N LEU A 106 13.10 -20.23 8.50
CA LEU A 106 13.31 -21.64 8.15
C LEU A 106 14.23 -21.79 6.92
N VAL A 107 13.94 -21.06 5.84
CA VAL A 107 14.76 -21.10 4.62
C VAL A 107 16.17 -20.57 4.87
N ALA A 108 16.32 -19.51 5.67
CA ALA A 108 17.62 -18.98 6.05
C ALA A 108 18.43 -19.99 6.88
N PHE A 109 17.78 -20.70 7.80
CA PHE A 109 18.41 -21.79 8.55
C PHE A 109 18.84 -22.93 7.63
N SER A 110 17.96 -23.37 6.71
CA SER A 110 18.30 -24.42 5.72
C SER A 110 19.47 -24.01 4.82
N LEU A 111 19.52 -22.74 4.41
CA LEU A 111 20.62 -22.18 3.62
C LEU A 111 21.96 -22.27 4.36
N GLN A 112 21.98 -21.96 5.66
CA GLN A 112 23.20 -22.04 6.49
C GLN A 112 23.66 -23.48 6.75
N SER A 113 22.73 -24.44 6.78
CA SER A 113 23.03 -25.86 7.03
C SER A 113 23.40 -26.66 5.78
N SER A 114 23.13 -26.13 4.59
CA SER A 114 23.34 -26.83 3.32
C SER A 114 24.81 -26.85 2.93
N SER A 115 25.31 -28.02 2.53
CA SER A 115 26.67 -28.20 2.01
C SER A 115 26.72 -28.35 0.49
N HIS A 116 25.58 -28.56 -0.17
CA HIS A 116 25.51 -28.75 -1.62
C HIS A 116 25.20 -27.43 -2.34
N ASP A 117 26.00 -27.08 -3.35
CA ASP A 117 25.85 -25.85 -4.14
C ASP A 117 24.46 -25.72 -4.79
N SER A 118 23.86 -26.83 -5.23
CA SER A 118 22.51 -26.86 -5.80
C SER A 118 21.46 -26.39 -4.80
N ASP A 119 21.60 -26.79 -3.55
CA ASP A 119 20.65 -26.50 -2.48
C ASP A 119 20.84 -25.06 -2.02
N ILE A 120 22.09 -24.60 -1.90
CA ILE A 120 22.43 -23.21 -1.60
C ILE A 120 21.80 -22.26 -2.64
N ASN A 121 21.97 -22.57 -3.94
CA ASN A 121 21.34 -21.80 -5.03
C ASN A 121 19.81 -21.76 -4.89
N CYS A 122 19.20 -22.91 -4.60
CA CYS A 122 17.75 -23.01 -4.43
C CYS A 122 17.25 -22.17 -3.25
N TYR A 123 17.84 -22.35 -2.07
CA TYR A 123 17.43 -21.66 -0.85
C TYR A 123 17.67 -20.15 -0.96
N SER A 124 18.74 -19.71 -1.65
CA SER A 124 18.96 -18.29 -1.96
C SER A 124 17.79 -17.70 -2.75
N LYS A 125 17.32 -18.39 -3.80
CA LYS A 125 16.17 -17.97 -4.61
C LYS A 125 14.86 -17.99 -3.84
N PHE A 126 14.66 -18.98 -2.97
CA PHE A 126 13.50 -19.02 -2.09
C PHE A 126 13.48 -17.86 -1.11
N LEU A 127 14.65 -17.52 -0.55
CA LEU A 127 14.80 -16.38 0.35
C LEU A 127 14.46 -15.08 -0.36
N SER A 128 14.97 -14.86 -1.58
CA SER A 128 14.62 -13.70 -2.41
C SER A 128 13.14 -13.62 -2.74
N ALA A 129 12.51 -14.75 -3.07
CA ALA A 129 11.06 -14.79 -3.29
C ALA A 129 10.30 -14.38 -2.02
N ILE A 130 10.64 -14.93 -0.86
CA ILE A 130 9.98 -14.59 0.40
C ILE A 130 10.19 -13.12 0.78
N ASP A 131 11.40 -12.57 0.57
CA ASP A 131 11.68 -11.15 0.80
C ASP A 131 10.77 -10.24 -0.03
N ILE A 132 10.59 -10.55 -1.32
CA ILE A 132 9.66 -9.84 -2.22
C ILE A 132 8.21 -9.95 -1.71
N LEU A 133 7.79 -11.13 -1.26
CA LEU A 133 6.44 -11.32 -0.72
C LEU A 133 6.22 -10.54 0.57
N ILE A 134 7.19 -10.52 1.48
CA ILE A 134 7.15 -9.73 2.71
C ILE A 134 7.06 -8.24 2.38
N PHE A 135 7.83 -7.77 1.41
CA PHE A 135 7.78 -6.38 0.95
C PHE A 135 6.38 -6.02 0.41
N HIS A 136 5.81 -6.80 -0.51
CA HIS A 136 4.48 -6.50 -1.03
C HIS A 136 3.38 -6.64 0.02
N TYR A 137 3.48 -7.62 0.91
CA TYR A 137 2.57 -7.77 2.05
C TYR A 137 2.59 -6.51 2.93
N THR A 138 3.78 -6.05 3.32
CA THR A 138 3.94 -4.87 4.19
C THR A 138 3.43 -3.61 3.51
N LEU A 139 3.63 -3.45 2.20
CA LEU A 139 3.11 -2.32 1.43
C LEU A 139 1.57 -2.33 1.30
N VAL A 140 0.97 -3.52 1.11
CA VAL A 140 -0.49 -3.69 1.14
C VAL A 140 -1.02 -3.35 2.54
N ARG A 141 -0.38 -3.89 3.59
CA ARG A 141 -0.74 -3.59 4.99
C ARG A 141 -0.66 -2.09 5.26
N ALA A 142 0.42 -1.41 4.91
CA ALA A 142 0.57 0.04 5.05
C ALA A 142 -0.55 0.83 4.33
N THR A 143 -1.08 0.28 3.23
CA THR A 143 -2.18 0.91 2.49
C THR A 143 -3.53 0.78 3.19
N ILE A 144 -3.82 -0.37 3.81
CA ILE A 144 -5.18 -0.73 4.23
C ILE A 144 -5.39 -0.90 5.73
N TRP A 145 -4.35 -1.04 6.55
CA TRP A 145 -4.49 -1.47 7.95
C TRP A 145 -5.41 -0.56 8.77
N ARG A 146 -5.40 0.76 8.51
CA ARG A 146 -6.30 1.76 9.12
C ARG A 146 -7.76 1.66 8.68
N TYR A 147 -8.09 0.75 7.80
CA TYR A 147 -9.46 0.52 7.37
C TYR A 147 -9.93 -0.84 7.84
N ILE A 148 -9.02 -1.80 7.97
CA ILE A 148 -9.33 -3.17 8.39
C ILE A 148 -9.10 -3.43 9.89
N TYR A 149 -8.32 -2.59 10.58
CA TYR A 149 -8.00 -2.69 12.03
C TYR A 149 -8.23 -1.40 12.81
N TYR A 150 -9.01 -0.47 12.27
CA TYR A 150 -9.22 0.82 12.93
C TYR A 150 -10.19 0.71 14.09
N ASP A 151 -9.76 1.27 15.22
CA ASP A 151 -10.44 1.24 16.51
C ASP A 151 -10.50 -0.19 17.05
N MET A 152 -10.21 -0.38 18.33
CA MET A 152 -10.16 -1.68 19.04
C MET A 152 -11.54 -2.40 19.05
N ARG A 153 -12.51 -1.99 18.21
CA ARG A 153 -13.90 -2.41 18.23
C ARG A 153 -14.53 -2.66 16.86
N LYS A 154 -14.25 -1.91 15.77
CA LYS A 154 -14.92 -2.14 14.46
C LYS A 154 -14.13 -1.67 13.23
N SER A 155 -13.72 -2.63 12.39
CA SER A 155 -13.17 -2.39 11.05
C SER A 155 -14.16 -1.64 10.14
N ILE A 156 -13.69 -0.61 9.43
CA ILE A 156 -14.48 0.17 8.47
C ILE A 156 -14.65 -0.62 7.16
N LEU A 157 -13.59 -1.31 6.76
CA LEU A 157 -13.50 -2.18 5.59
C LEU A 157 -12.94 -3.54 6.00
N CYS A 158 -12.90 -4.46 5.06
CA CYS A 158 -12.19 -5.73 5.21
C CYS A 158 -11.10 -5.87 4.15
N MET A 159 -10.19 -6.83 4.36
CA MET A 159 -9.28 -7.28 3.32
C MET A 159 -10.09 -8.03 2.25
N TYR A 160 -10.64 -7.30 1.28
CA TYR A 160 -11.41 -7.89 0.18
C TYR A 160 -10.52 -8.41 -0.97
N GLY A 161 -9.19 -8.26 -0.85
CA GLY A 161 -8.22 -8.86 -1.75
C GLY A 161 -7.94 -10.32 -1.43
N GLY A 162 -8.99 -11.15 -1.22
CA GLY A 162 -8.85 -12.52 -0.73
C GLY A 162 -7.91 -13.39 -1.57
N LYS A 163 -7.93 -13.19 -2.90
CA LYS A 163 -7.02 -13.86 -3.84
C LYS A 163 -5.54 -13.66 -3.50
N ILE A 164 -5.15 -12.45 -3.05
CA ILE A 164 -3.74 -12.16 -2.67
C ILE A 164 -3.32 -13.05 -1.49
N VAL A 165 -4.22 -13.25 -0.52
CA VAL A 165 -3.98 -14.08 0.66
C VAL A 165 -3.83 -15.55 0.25
N ASP A 166 -4.75 -16.04 -0.59
CA ASP A 166 -4.71 -17.42 -1.09
C ASP A 166 -3.46 -17.69 -1.93
N ASP A 167 -3.11 -16.78 -2.84
CA ASP A 167 -1.94 -16.91 -3.71
C ASP A 167 -0.63 -16.87 -2.89
N MET A 168 -0.53 -16.00 -1.88
CA MET A 168 0.59 -16.00 -0.94
C MET A 168 0.71 -17.33 -0.19
N HIS A 169 -0.41 -17.89 0.28
CA HIS A 169 -0.41 -19.22 0.91
C HIS A 169 -0.02 -20.33 -0.06
N SER A 170 -0.50 -20.27 -1.30
CA SER A 170 -0.15 -21.22 -2.35
C SER A 170 1.35 -21.23 -2.63
N VAL A 171 1.97 -20.04 -2.75
CA VAL A 171 3.43 -19.93 -2.91
C VAL A 171 4.16 -20.50 -1.69
N LEU A 172 3.78 -20.10 -0.48
CA LEU A 172 4.42 -20.61 0.75
C LEU A 172 4.31 -22.13 0.88
N ASN A 173 3.14 -22.70 0.63
CA ASN A 173 2.94 -24.15 0.70
C ASN A 173 3.79 -24.88 -0.34
N LYS A 174 3.88 -24.34 -1.57
CA LYS A 174 4.75 -24.91 -2.60
C LYS A 174 6.23 -24.85 -2.20
N LEU A 175 6.67 -23.78 -1.56
CA LEU A 175 8.05 -23.66 -1.05
C LEU A 175 8.34 -24.69 0.06
N LEU A 176 7.40 -24.88 0.99
CA LEU A 176 7.60 -25.75 2.16
C LEU A 176 7.38 -27.25 1.89
N THR A 177 6.70 -27.61 0.81
CA THR A 177 6.39 -29.02 0.49
C THR A 177 7.51 -29.71 -0.28
N ILE A 178 8.57 -28.99 -0.66
CA ILE A 178 9.70 -29.55 -1.41
C ILE A 178 10.52 -30.43 -0.48
N LYS A 179 10.41 -31.75 -0.68
CA LYS A 179 11.18 -32.76 0.06
C LYS A 179 12.32 -33.38 -0.76
N ASP A 180 12.25 -33.32 -2.09
CA ASP A 180 13.18 -33.98 -3.01
C ASP A 180 13.79 -33.01 -4.04
N THR A 181 15.01 -33.30 -4.47
CA THR A 181 15.81 -32.52 -5.44
C THR A 181 15.16 -32.41 -6.82
N SER A 182 14.40 -33.41 -7.28
CA SER A 182 13.68 -33.35 -8.57
C SER A 182 12.51 -32.37 -8.56
N GLY A 183 11.75 -32.31 -7.47
CA GLY A 183 10.68 -31.33 -7.28
C GLY A 183 11.20 -29.90 -7.14
N THR A 184 12.41 -29.77 -6.60
CA THR A 184 13.10 -28.49 -6.38
C THR A 184 13.31 -27.72 -7.69
N TYR A 185 13.80 -28.40 -8.74
CA TYR A 185 14.06 -27.76 -10.03
C TYR A 185 12.79 -27.25 -10.71
N HIS A 186 11.70 -28.03 -10.68
CA HIS A 186 10.42 -27.61 -11.25
C HIS A 186 9.85 -26.38 -10.52
N VAL A 187 9.94 -26.33 -9.19
CA VAL A 187 9.47 -25.16 -8.44
C VAL A 187 10.30 -23.93 -8.76
N LEU A 188 11.62 -24.06 -8.90
CA LEU A 188 12.48 -22.93 -9.29
C LEU A 188 12.14 -22.33 -10.66
N GLN A 189 11.61 -23.11 -11.60
CA GLN A 189 11.17 -22.59 -12.90
C GLN A 189 9.85 -21.82 -12.81
N VAL A 190 8.91 -22.27 -11.98
CA VAL A 190 7.56 -21.71 -11.90
C VAL A 190 7.46 -20.55 -10.88
N LEU A 191 8.28 -20.58 -9.83
CA LEU A 191 8.23 -19.64 -8.71
C LEU A 191 8.39 -18.17 -9.15
N PRO A 192 9.35 -17.79 -10.01
CA PRO A 192 9.50 -16.39 -10.42
C PRO A 192 8.23 -15.82 -11.06
N ALA A 193 7.58 -16.60 -11.93
CA ALA A 193 6.35 -16.20 -12.59
C ALA A 193 5.19 -16.04 -11.59
N MET A 194 5.07 -16.96 -10.62
CA MET A 194 4.06 -16.86 -9.57
C MET A 194 4.26 -15.62 -8.69
N VAL A 195 5.50 -15.37 -8.24
CA VAL A 195 5.84 -14.20 -7.44
C VAL A 195 5.56 -12.92 -8.22
N GLN A 196 5.99 -12.84 -9.49
CA GLN A 196 5.74 -11.68 -10.34
C GLN A 196 4.24 -11.40 -10.53
N GLN A 197 3.41 -12.43 -10.77
CA GLN A 197 1.96 -12.28 -10.85
C GLN A 197 1.37 -11.72 -9.57
N LEU A 198 1.83 -12.21 -8.41
CA LEU A 198 1.40 -11.74 -7.11
C LEU A 198 1.83 -10.29 -6.82
N CYS A 199 3.04 -9.89 -7.23
CA CYS A 199 3.50 -8.51 -7.19
C CYS A 199 2.56 -7.59 -7.99
N VAL A 200 2.18 -8.01 -9.20
CA VAL A 200 1.22 -7.27 -10.05
C VAL A 200 -0.15 -7.18 -9.38
N LEU A 201 -0.67 -8.27 -8.81
CA LEU A 201 -1.94 -8.28 -8.08
C LEU A 201 -1.92 -7.33 -6.88
N CYS A 202 -0.83 -7.32 -6.10
CA CYS A 202 -0.66 -6.40 -4.96
C CYS A 202 -0.66 -4.94 -5.42
N LYS A 203 0.05 -4.60 -6.50
CA LYS A 203 0.06 -3.25 -7.09
C LYS A 203 -1.33 -2.83 -7.56
N GLN A 204 -2.04 -3.71 -8.27
CA GLN A 204 -3.39 -3.44 -8.77
C GLN A 204 -4.40 -3.27 -7.64
N PHE A 205 -4.31 -4.09 -6.58
CA PHE A 205 -5.13 -3.95 -5.39
C PHE A 205 -4.89 -2.61 -4.72
N ASN A 206 -3.63 -2.22 -4.51
CA ASN A 206 -3.25 -0.95 -3.92
C ASN A 206 -3.78 0.27 -4.69
N ILE A 207 -3.85 0.20 -6.02
CA ILE A 207 -4.44 1.25 -6.87
C ILE A 207 -5.97 1.23 -6.77
N SER A 208 -6.56 0.05 -6.84
CA SER A 208 -8.02 -0.13 -6.78
C SER A 208 -8.60 0.29 -5.43
N PHE A 209 -7.91 -0.05 -4.34
CA PHE A 209 -8.27 0.36 -2.99
C PHE A 209 -8.26 1.88 -2.84
N GLU A 210 -7.20 2.55 -3.29
CA GLU A 210 -7.11 4.02 -3.21
C GLU A 210 -8.23 4.72 -3.98
N LYS A 211 -8.55 4.23 -5.19
CA LYS A 211 -9.56 4.84 -6.06
C LYS A 211 -10.99 4.48 -5.66
N GLY A 212 -11.24 3.22 -5.36
CA GLY A 212 -12.59 2.69 -5.17
C GLY A 212 -13.06 2.66 -3.71
N SER A 213 -12.14 2.54 -2.75
CA SER A 213 -12.47 2.34 -1.34
C SER A 213 -12.05 3.50 -0.44
N GLU A 214 -10.80 3.94 -0.55
CA GLU A 214 -10.29 5.03 0.28
C GLU A 214 -10.90 6.37 -0.14
N MET A 215 -10.96 6.69 -1.43
CA MET A 215 -11.44 8.00 -1.90
C MET A 215 -12.88 8.36 -1.43
N PRO A 216 -13.87 7.45 -1.44
CA PRO A 216 -15.22 7.76 -0.93
C PRO A 216 -15.28 7.96 0.60
N ILE A 217 -14.38 7.30 1.35
CA ILE A 217 -14.39 7.27 2.81
C ILE A 217 -13.55 8.42 3.39
N ASN A 218 -12.38 8.64 2.80
CA ASN A 218 -11.36 9.54 3.29
C ASN A 218 -11.69 11.02 2.99
N LYS A 219 -12.51 11.59 3.87
CA LYS A 219 -12.91 13.00 3.81
C LYS A 219 -12.00 13.91 4.66
N SER A 220 -11.16 13.34 5.53
CA SER A 220 -10.31 14.07 6.47
C SER A 220 -8.98 13.33 6.70
N PRO A 221 -7.87 14.05 6.91
CA PRO A 221 -6.59 13.49 7.36
C PRO A 221 -6.70 12.55 8.57
N LEU A 222 -7.73 12.73 9.41
CA LEU A 222 -8.01 11.90 10.58
C LEU A 222 -8.40 10.46 10.24
N ILE A 223 -8.65 10.13 8.97
CA ILE A 223 -8.92 8.75 8.54
C ILE A 223 -7.62 8.08 8.09
N SER A 224 -6.81 8.76 7.31
CA SER A 224 -5.53 8.19 6.84
C SER A 224 -4.41 8.23 7.88
N GLY A 225 -4.50 9.08 8.89
CA GLY A 225 -3.49 9.19 9.96
C GLY A 225 -2.05 9.25 9.43
N ALA A 226 -1.15 8.57 10.13
CA ALA A 226 0.28 8.49 9.78
C ALA A 226 0.61 7.52 8.64
N LYS A 227 -0.32 7.26 7.70
CA LYS A 227 -0.11 6.34 6.56
C LYS A 227 1.18 6.59 5.77
N ILE A 228 1.66 7.83 5.69
CA ILE A 228 2.93 8.14 5.03
C ILE A 228 4.13 7.47 5.70
N LEU A 229 4.15 7.44 7.04
CA LEU A 229 5.21 6.78 7.80
C LEU A 229 5.11 5.27 7.63
N ASP A 230 3.90 4.73 7.61
CA ASP A 230 3.67 3.30 7.33
C ASP A 230 4.21 2.92 5.94
N ILE A 231 4.00 3.75 4.91
CA ILE A 231 4.54 3.55 3.57
C ILE A 231 6.07 3.65 3.55
N LEU A 232 6.66 4.69 4.17
CA LEU A 232 8.11 4.88 4.18
C LEU A 232 8.84 3.80 4.99
N ASN A 233 8.23 3.29 6.06
CA ASN A 233 8.76 2.16 6.83
C ASN A 233 8.82 0.85 6.01
N CYS A 234 8.12 0.76 4.87
CA CYS A 234 8.21 -0.42 4.00
C CYS A 234 9.47 -0.42 3.13
N ALA A 235 10.19 0.70 3.02
CA ALA A 235 11.34 0.82 2.12
C ALA A 235 12.48 -0.12 2.52
N THR A 236 12.97 -0.92 1.57
CA THR A 236 14.23 -1.67 1.71
C THR A 236 15.41 -0.80 1.32
N ASN A 237 16.59 -1.08 1.87
CA ASN A 237 17.83 -0.34 1.60
C ASN A 237 17.66 1.20 1.67
N CYS A 238 17.01 1.67 2.74
CA CYS A 238 16.77 3.08 3.03
C CYS A 238 17.36 3.42 4.39
N VAL A 239 18.10 4.52 4.49
CA VAL A 239 18.66 4.98 5.77
C VAL A 239 17.58 5.73 6.54
N LYS A 240 17.11 5.13 7.64
CA LYS A 240 16.15 5.74 8.57
C LYS A 240 16.89 6.31 9.79
N THR A 241 16.74 7.60 10.02
CA THR A 241 17.27 8.28 11.21
C THR A 241 16.10 8.78 12.04
N VAL A 242 15.96 8.26 13.26
CA VAL A 242 14.93 8.71 14.20
C VAL A 242 15.54 9.79 15.08
N GLY A 243 15.06 11.04 14.94
CA GLY A 243 15.47 12.13 15.81
C GLY A 243 14.87 11.97 17.21
N TYR A 244 13.55 11.75 17.28
CA TYR A 244 12.87 11.35 18.50
C TYR A 244 11.58 10.61 18.17
N GLU A 245 11.17 9.69 19.05
CA GLU A 245 9.87 9.03 19.02
C GLU A 245 9.38 8.86 20.45
N ARG A 246 8.24 9.45 20.80
CA ARG A 246 7.73 9.42 22.18
C ARG A 246 6.22 9.46 22.26
N LEU A 247 5.70 8.82 23.29
CA LEU A 247 4.32 8.97 23.74
C LEU A 247 4.24 10.12 24.75
N ARG A 248 3.40 11.14 24.47
CA ARG A 248 3.13 12.24 25.39
C ARG A 248 1.64 12.25 25.72
N LYS A 249 1.27 11.72 26.89
CA LYS A 249 -0.13 11.46 27.27
C LYS A 249 -0.78 10.52 26.25
N ASN A 250 -1.78 10.99 25.51
CA ASN A 250 -2.47 10.23 24.45
C ASN A 250 -2.02 10.63 23.02
N MET A 251 -0.86 11.30 22.91
CA MET A 251 -0.33 11.76 21.63
C MET A 251 0.98 11.06 21.27
N TYR A 252 1.05 10.58 20.04
CA TYR A 252 2.27 10.17 19.38
C TYR A 252 3.00 11.40 18.84
N VAL A 253 4.27 11.56 19.18
CA VAL A 253 5.12 12.64 18.69
C VAL A 253 6.41 12.05 18.15
N THR A 254 6.72 12.31 16.89
CA THR A 254 7.92 11.78 16.22
C THR A 254 8.58 12.80 15.31
N SER A 255 9.89 12.66 15.14
CA SER A 255 10.68 13.29 14.09
C SER A 255 11.59 12.22 13.49
N VAL A 256 11.39 11.94 12.21
CA VAL A 256 12.09 10.88 11.49
C VAL A 256 12.53 11.36 10.12
N GLN A 257 13.68 10.87 9.69
CA GLN A 257 14.26 11.13 8.39
C GLN A 257 14.49 9.82 7.64
N TYR A 258 14.16 9.80 6.35
CA TYR A 258 14.42 8.68 5.44
C TYR A 258 15.27 9.17 4.28
N TYR A 259 16.34 8.46 3.95
CA TYR A 259 17.19 8.75 2.80
C TYR A 259 17.17 7.59 1.81
N PHE A 260 16.87 7.91 0.55
CA PHE A 260 16.88 6.98 -0.57
C PHE A 260 17.98 7.39 -1.53
N THR A 261 18.88 6.46 -1.83
CA THR A 261 19.91 6.61 -2.85
C THR A 261 19.31 6.48 -4.25
N ASN A 262 20.00 7.05 -5.25
CA ASN A 262 19.68 6.98 -6.68
C ASN A 262 18.22 7.32 -7.03
N SER A 263 17.63 8.19 -6.21
CA SER A 263 16.22 8.56 -6.26
C SER A 263 16.09 10.07 -6.42
N TRP A 264 15.00 10.53 -7.03
CA TRP A 264 14.69 11.96 -7.16
C TRP A 264 13.21 12.24 -6.95
N PHE A 265 12.91 13.42 -6.43
CA PHE A 265 11.56 13.89 -6.17
C PHE A 265 11.50 15.41 -6.30
N VAL A 266 11.25 15.88 -7.52
CA VAL A 266 11.24 17.30 -7.85
C VAL A 266 9.80 17.79 -7.92
N SER A 267 9.56 19.00 -7.42
CA SER A 267 8.27 19.66 -7.53
C SER A 267 8.40 21.03 -8.18
N PHE A 268 7.47 21.40 -9.04
CA PHE A 268 7.38 22.74 -9.62
C PHE A 268 5.97 23.29 -9.54
N ASN A 269 5.86 24.59 -9.34
CA ASN A 269 4.57 25.26 -9.21
C ASN A 269 3.90 25.39 -10.57
N ILE A 270 2.65 24.96 -10.67
CA ILE A 270 1.78 25.15 -11.84
C ILE A 270 0.65 26.11 -11.47
N PRO A 271 0.28 27.05 -12.37
CA PRO A 271 -0.94 27.84 -12.22
C PRO A 271 -2.17 26.91 -12.24
N SER A 272 -2.65 26.55 -11.05
CA SER A 272 -3.80 25.64 -10.91
C SER A 272 -5.12 26.37 -11.12
N LYS A 273 -5.96 25.85 -12.01
CA LYS A 273 -7.34 26.32 -12.21
C LYS A 273 -8.34 25.76 -11.17
N LYS A 274 -7.95 24.78 -10.34
CA LYS A 274 -8.87 24.11 -9.39
C LYS A 274 -8.20 23.88 -8.03
N SER A 275 -8.75 24.49 -6.98
CA SER A 275 -8.36 24.21 -5.59
C SER A 275 -8.83 22.80 -5.20
N ARG A 276 -7.90 21.83 -5.10
CA ARG A 276 -8.20 20.50 -4.57
C ARG A 276 -8.31 20.52 -3.05
N ASN A 277 -9.21 19.69 -2.50
CA ASN A 277 -9.31 19.46 -1.06
C ASN A 277 -8.00 18.85 -0.53
N MET A 278 -7.65 19.17 0.73
CA MET A 278 -6.45 18.67 1.40
C MET A 278 -6.41 17.14 1.49
N ALA A 279 -7.55 16.49 1.74
CA ALA A 279 -7.64 15.02 1.75
C ALA A 279 -7.20 14.42 0.40
N GLU A 280 -7.61 15.02 -0.71
CA GLU A 280 -7.20 14.59 -2.05
C GLU A 280 -5.70 14.84 -2.28
N LYS A 281 -5.18 15.99 -1.82
CA LYS A 281 -3.73 16.29 -1.90
C LYS A 281 -2.91 15.24 -1.15
N MET A 282 -3.30 14.89 0.08
CA MET A 282 -2.65 13.84 0.87
C MET A 282 -2.68 12.49 0.17
N ARG A 283 -3.85 12.05 -0.29
CA ARG A 283 -4.01 10.78 -1.01
C ARG A 283 -3.08 10.69 -2.22
N LEU A 284 -3.02 11.77 -3.01
CA LEU A 284 -2.16 11.85 -4.18
C LEU A 284 -0.67 11.87 -3.80
N MET A 285 -0.30 12.49 -2.68
CA MET A 285 1.07 12.43 -2.17
C MET A 285 1.44 11.01 -1.73
N PHE A 286 0.58 10.35 -0.95
CA PHE A 286 0.80 8.99 -0.48
C PHE A 286 0.97 8.00 -1.64
N MET A 287 0.15 8.14 -2.67
CA MET A 287 0.26 7.33 -3.89
C MET A 287 1.63 7.49 -4.57
N ARG A 288 2.18 8.71 -4.64
CA ARG A 288 3.50 8.96 -5.24
C ARG A 288 4.64 8.41 -4.40
N VAL A 289 4.62 8.69 -3.10
CA VAL A 289 5.63 8.16 -2.18
C VAL A 289 5.61 6.64 -2.19
N ARG A 290 4.43 6.01 -2.20
CA ARG A 290 4.29 4.55 -2.34
C ARG A 290 4.92 4.01 -3.62
N ARG A 291 4.76 4.71 -4.76
CA ARG A 291 5.37 4.30 -6.03
C ARG A 291 6.89 4.35 -5.97
N ILE A 292 7.47 5.35 -5.31
CA ILE A 292 8.92 5.47 -5.12
C ILE A 292 9.42 4.38 -4.20
N VAL A 293 8.79 4.21 -3.04
CA VAL A 293 9.13 3.11 -2.11
C VAL A 293 9.08 1.77 -2.83
N ASN A 294 8.04 1.53 -3.65
CA ASN A 294 7.92 0.31 -4.44
C ASN A 294 9.03 0.14 -5.47
N ALA A 295 9.30 1.15 -6.29
CA ALA A 295 10.34 1.07 -7.31
C ALA A 295 11.74 0.92 -6.69
N HIS A 296 12.05 1.69 -5.65
CA HIS A 296 13.32 1.61 -4.92
C HIS A 296 13.52 0.24 -4.29
N SER A 297 12.48 -0.27 -3.63
CA SER A 297 12.60 -1.55 -2.92
C SER A 297 12.69 -2.73 -3.88
N GLU A 298 11.98 -2.70 -5.01
CA GLU A 298 12.10 -3.73 -6.05
C GLU A 298 13.52 -3.79 -6.63
N MET A 299 14.09 -2.64 -6.99
CA MET A 299 15.47 -2.58 -7.48
C MET A 299 16.49 -3.01 -6.42
N SER A 300 16.27 -2.61 -5.17
CA SER A 300 17.16 -2.97 -4.06
C SER A 300 17.10 -4.47 -3.75
N LEU A 301 15.90 -5.06 -3.72
CA LEU A 301 15.73 -6.50 -3.47
C LEU A 301 16.32 -7.36 -4.60
N GLU A 302 16.24 -6.91 -5.85
CA GLU A 302 16.90 -7.58 -6.97
C GLU A 302 18.43 -7.53 -6.81
N ASN A 303 18.96 -6.40 -6.37
CA ASN A 303 20.39 -6.26 -6.08
C ASN A 303 20.82 -7.12 -4.88
N ASP A 304 20.06 -7.10 -3.78
CA ASP A 304 20.33 -7.92 -2.59
C ASP A 304 20.32 -9.43 -2.94
N SER A 305 19.42 -9.85 -3.83
CA SER A 305 19.39 -11.22 -4.35
C SER A 305 20.65 -11.55 -5.16
N TYR A 306 21.09 -10.62 -6.02
CA TYR A 306 22.29 -10.79 -6.83
C TYR A 306 23.56 -10.88 -5.97
N GLU A 307 23.75 -9.94 -5.04
CA GLU A 307 24.90 -9.91 -4.13
C GLU A 307 24.94 -11.15 -3.24
N ARG A 308 23.78 -11.62 -2.77
CA ARG A 308 23.69 -12.88 -2.03
C ARG A 308 24.14 -14.07 -2.86
N GLU A 309 23.64 -14.21 -4.09
CA GLU A 309 24.06 -15.28 -5.00
C GLU A 309 25.56 -15.24 -5.29
N LEU A 310 26.14 -14.05 -5.51
CA LEU A 310 27.59 -13.87 -5.68
C LEU A 310 28.37 -14.32 -4.43
N SER A 311 27.95 -13.88 -3.25
CA SER A 311 28.64 -14.19 -1.99
C SER A 311 28.66 -15.68 -1.66
N LEU A 312 27.64 -16.41 -2.12
CA LEU A 312 27.47 -17.84 -1.88
C LEU A 312 28.15 -18.72 -2.93
N GLN A 313 28.58 -18.14 -4.07
CA GLN A 313 29.14 -18.87 -5.20
C GLN A 313 30.37 -18.17 -5.81
N PRO A 314 31.47 -18.00 -5.06
CA PRO A 314 32.64 -17.28 -5.55
C PRO A 314 33.32 -17.95 -6.76
N ASP A 315 33.29 -19.29 -6.85
CA ASP A 315 33.99 -20.08 -7.88
C ASP A 315 33.05 -20.80 -8.87
N SER A 316 31.78 -20.40 -8.92
CA SER A 316 30.79 -21.06 -9.78
C SER A 316 31.08 -20.82 -11.27
N SER A 317 31.12 -21.90 -12.04
CA SER A 317 31.19 -21.85 -13.50
C SER A 317 29.95 -21.21 -14.14
N LEU A 318 28.84 -21.11 -13.38
CA LEU A 318 27.62 -20.45 -13.79
C LEU A 318 27.70 -18.97 -13.45
N ARG A 319 27.81 -18.12 -14.47
CA ARG A 319 27.76 -16.66 -14.29
C ARG A 319 26.41 -16.26 -13.70
N VAL A 320 26.44 -15.79 -12.45
CA VAL A 320 25.29 -15.10 -11.82
C VAL A 320 24.93 -13.90 -12.68
N LYS A 321 23.68 -13.83 -13.11
CA LYS A 321 23.22 -12.78 -14.02
C LYS A 321 23.08 -11.47 -13.25
N LYS A 322 23.86 -10.46 -13.62
CA LYS A 322 23.73 -9.10 -13.08
C LYS A 322 22.31 -8.54 -13.34
N PRO A 323 21.70 -7.83 -12.38
CA PRO A 323 20.44 -7.12 -12.59
C PRO A 323 20.51 -6.21 -13.80
N PRO A 324 19.44 -6.11 -14.61
CA PRO A 324 19.41 -5.20 -15.75
C PRO A 324 19.46 -3.75 -15.25
N ASN A 325 20.03 -2.86 -16.06
CA ASN A 325 19.97 -1.42 -15.77
C ASN A 325 18.50 -0.97 -15.85
N ALA A 326 17.97 -0.50 -14.72
CA ALA A 326 16.55 -0.24 -14.56
C ALA A 326 16.33 1.20 -14.07
N ILE A 327 15.34 1.86 -14.69
CA ILE A 327 14.93 3.22 -14.33
C ILE A 327 13.40 3.23 -14.23
N TYR A 328 12.90 3.74 -13.12
CA TYR A 328 11.49 4.05 -12.92
C TYR A 328 11.30 5.56 -12.91
N THR A 329 10.34 6.04 -13.69
CA THR A 329 9.95 7.46 -13.69
C THR A 329 8.45 7.60 -13.52
N GLY A 330 8.03 8.65 -12.82
CA GLY A 330 6.64 8.95 -12.55
C GLY A 330 6.41 10.46 -12.49
N TYR A 331 5.18 10.86 -12.82
CA TYR A 331 4.82 12.26 -12.83
C TYR A 331 3.37 12.49 -12.37
N GLY A 332 3.07 13.76 -12.08
CA GLY A 332 1.70 14.27 -12.03
C GLY A 332 1.49 15.34 -10.96
N GLU A 333 0.27 15.84 -10.88
CA GLU A 333 -0.11 16.98 -10.03
C GLU A 333 -0.59 16.64 -8.60
N VAL A 334 -0.20 17.47 -7.62
CA VAL A 334 -0.81 17.58 -6.29
C VAL A 334 -1.09 19.07 -6.00
N GLY A 335 -2.35 19.48 -6.13
CA GLY A 335 -2.76 20.87 -5.86
C GLY A 335 -2.20 21.88 -6.88
N ARG A 336 -1.23 22.70 -6.45
CA ARG A 336 -0.52 23.70 -7.28
C ARG A 336 0.88 23.24 -7.67
N SER A 337 1.25 22.01 -7.36
CA SER A 337 2.58 21.49 -7.62
C SER A 337 2.48 20.29 -8.57
N PHE A 338 3.30 20.28 -9.60
CA PHE A 338 3.58 19.09 -10.39
C PHE A 338 4.79 18.40 -9.83
N PHE A 339 4.77 17.07 -9.83
CA PHE A 339 5.86 16.25 -9.36
C PHE A 339 6.46 15.48 -10.52
N PHE A 340 7.78 15.44 -10.56
CA PHE A 340 8.56 14.52 -11.36
C PHE A 340 9.47 13.74 -10.43
N TYR A 341 9.34 12.43 -10.41
CA TYR A 341 10.01 11.56 -9.45
C TYR A 341 10.43 10.26 -10.08
N GLY A 342 11.38 9.58 -9.47
CA GLY A 342 11.84 8.31 -9.98
C GLY A 342 12.99 7.74 -9.18
N VAL A 343 13.42 6.56 -9.61
CA VAL A 343 14.51 5.79 -9.02
C VAL A 343 15.27 5.14 -10.16
N MET A 344 16.57 4.99 -10.02
CA MET A 344 17.39 4.15 -10.88
C MET A 344 18.25 3.23 -10.03
N ASN A 345 18.52 2.03 -10.54
CA ASN A 345 19.49 1.17 -9.87
C ASN A 345 20.92 1.65 -10.14
N GLU A 346 21.86 1.10 -9.38
CA GLU A 346 23.28 1.47 -9.44
C GLU A 346 23.87 1.25 -10.84
N GLY A 347 23.52 0.16 -11.51
CA GLY A 347 23.97 -0.09 -12.88
C GLY A 347 23.51 0.98 -13.89
N ALA A 348 22.24 1.41 -13.82
CA ALA A 348 21.73 2.50 -14.64
C ALA A 348 22.34 3.86 -14.27
N TYR A 349 22.62 4.08 -12.98
CA TYR A 349 23.32 5.28 -12.50
C TYR A 349 24.73 5.38 -13.08
N PHE A 350 25.54 4.33 -12.94
CA PHE A 350 26.90 4.28 -13.48
C PHE A 350 26.92 4.46 -15.00
N GLN A 351 26.03 3.78 -15.71
CA GLN A 351 25.94 3.91 -17.17
C GLN A 351 25.64 5.35 -17.60
N LYS A 352 24.81 6.08 -16.85
CA LYS A 352 24.34 7.40 -17.24
C LYS A 352 25.25 8.54 -16.78
N PHE A 353 25.96 8.36 -15.67
CA PHE A 353 26.64 9.47 -14.98
C PHE A 353 28.12 9.25 -14.70
N VAL A 354 28.65 8.06 -14.98
CA VAL A 354 30.05 7.72 -14.69
C VAL A 354 30.78 7.25 -15.94
N ARG A 355 30.11 6.50 -16.84
CA ARG A 355 30.78 5.98 -18.05
C ARG A 355 31.27 7.10 -18.98
N ASP A 356 30.49 8.16 -19.13
CA ASP A 356 30.85 9.30 -19.99
C ASP A 356 32.11 10.04 -19.49
N TYR A 357 32.48 9.90 -18.21
CA TYR A 357 33.69 10.52 -17.65
C TYR A 357 34.94 9.63 -17.74
N LEU A 358 34.80 8.33 -17.98
CA LEU A 358 35.94 7.39 -18.06
C LEU A 358 36.47 7.20 -19.48
N GLU A 359 35.71 7.63 -20.50
CA GLU A 359 36.10 7.54 -21.91
C GLU A 359 36.77 8.83 -22.42
N GLU A 360 36.76 9.94 -21.65
CA GLU A 360 37.24 11.27 -22.11
C GLU A 360 38.58 11.74 -21.51
N ASP A 361 39.09 11.16 -20.41
CA ASP A 361 40.31 11.66 -19.73
C ASP A 361 41.38 10.55 -19.55
N GLU A 362 42.18 10.27 -20.59
CA GLU A 362 43.51 9.64 -20.42
C GLU A 362 44.61 10.68 -20.17
N ASP A 363 44.35 11.97 -20.39
CA ASP A 363 45.29 13.06 -20.17
C ASP A 363 44.60 14.20 -19.40
N ASP A 364 45.17 14.52 -18.23
CA ASP A 364 44.96 15.71 -17.39
C ASP A 364 43.91 15.67 -16.24
N ASP A 365 44.49 15.79 -15.03
CA ASP A 365 43.95 16.31 -13.78
C ASP A 365 43.03 15.46 -12.88
N ALA A 366 43.60 15.10 -11.73
CA ALA A 366 43.01 14.41 -10.58
C ALA A 366 41.84 15.13 -9.88
N ASP A 367 41.27 16.18 -10.47
CA ASP A 367 40.15 16.96 -9.93
C ASP A 367 38.78 16.61 -10.58
N ALA A 368 38.75 15.74 -11.60
CA ALA A 368 37.52 15.35 -12.30
C ALA A 368 36.60 14.36 -11.54
N GLN A 369 37.02 13.84 -10.37
CA GLN A 369 36.17 12.96 -9.53
C GLN A 369 34.96 13.69 -8.87
N ALA A 370 34.78 14.99 -9.10
CA ALA A 370 33.85 15.84 -8.36
C ALA A 370 32.45 16.06 -8.97
N THR A 371 32.09 15.45 -10.10
CA THR A 371 30.90 15.90 -10.88
C THR A 371 29.76 14.90 -11.09
N SER A 372 29.86 13.65 -10.63
CA SER A 372 28.71 12.74 -10.73
C SER A 372 27.54 13.26 -9.87
N PRO A 373 26.35 13.50 -10.44
CA PRO A 373 25.23 14.08 -9.70
C PRO A 373 24.83 13.16 -8.57
N ASN A 374 24.89 13.67 -7.33
CA ASN A 374 24.42 12.95 -6.16
C ASN A 374 22.89 12.88 -6.19
N LEU A 375 22.38 11.78 -6.76
CA LEU A 375 20.95 11.47 -6.77
C LEU A 375 20.59 10.85 -5.43
N GLY A 376 19.93 11.63 -4.59
CA GLY A 376 19.39 11.18 -3.33
C GLY A 376 18.20 12.03 -2.91
N ILE A 377 17.19 11.39 -2.31
CA ILE A 377 16.05 12.10 -1.70
C ILE A 377 15.99 11.84 -0.22
N ARG A 378 15.67 12.90 0.51
CA ARG A 378 15.51 12.90 1.95
C ARG A 378 14.08 13.31 2.30
N PHE A 379 13.35 12.43 2.97
CA PHE A 379 12.07 12.77 3.59
C PHE A 379 12.30 13.06 5.06
N LYS A 380 12.08 14.29 5.50
CA LYS A 380 12.03 14.66 6.91
C LYS A 380 10.57 14.83 7.33
N ILE A 381 10.11 14.05 8.29
CA ILE A 381 8.73 14.07 8.77
C ILE A 381 8.71 14.33 10.26
N GLU A 382 8.03 15.39 10.65
CA GLU A 382 7.65 15.69 12.02
C GLU A 382 6.14 15.47 12.13
N LEU A 383 5.73 14.64 13.09
CA LEU A 383 4.33 14.26 13.26
C LEU A 383 3.94 14.33 14.73
N THR A 384 2.81 14.98 14.99
CA THR A 384 2.09 14.94 16.27
C THR A 384 0.66 14.50 16.00
N CYS A 385 0.23 13.38 16.57
CA CYS A 385 -1.14 12.92 16.39
C CYS A 385 -1.67 12.14 17.59
N SER A 386 -2.99 12.03 17.69
CA SER A 386 -3.63 11.09 18.63
C SER A 386 -3.15 9.66 18.35
N ILE A 387 -3.03 8.83 19.39
CA ILE A 387 -2.46 7.47 19.26
C ILE A 387 -3.16 6.59 18.22
N GLU A 388 -4.48 6.74 18.04
CA GLU A 388 -5.25 6.02 17.01
C GLU A 388 -4.76 6.30 15.59
N LEU A 389 -4.11 7.44 15.39
CA LEU A 389 -3.57 7.90 14.12
C LEU A 389 -2.06 7.63 13.98
N ALA A 390 -1.43 7.04 15.00
CA ALA A 390 -0.01 6.71 14.99
C ALA A 390 0.31 5.58 13.99
N PRO A 391 1.59 5.41 13.58
CA PRO A 391 2.02 4.33 12.70
C PRO A 391 1.72 2.93 13.26
N TYR A 392 1.52 1.96 12.37
CA TYR A 392 1.16 0.58 12.74
C TYR A 392 2.14 -0.04 13.72
N ASP A 393 3.45 0.05 13.45
CA ASP A 393 4.47 -0.60 14.27
C ASP A 393 4.51 -0.03 15.69
N PHE A 394 4.26 1.28 15.82
CA PHE A 394 4.17 1.95 17.12
C PHE A 394 2.93 1.51 17.89
N VAL A 395 1.77 1.46 17.22
CA VAL A 395 0.52 0.97 17.82
C VAL A 395 0.65 -0.48 18.27
N LYS A 396 1.28 -1.33 17.43
CA LYS A 396 1.53 -2.73 17.75
C LYS A 396 2.42 -2.86 18.99
N LYS A 397 3.55 -2.14 19.04
CA LYS A 397 4.47 -2.13 20.18
C LYS A 397 3.77 -1.71 21.48
N ILE A 398 2.89 -0.72 21.42
CA ILE A 398 2.10 -0.30 22.59
C ILE A 398 1.04 -1.33 22.96
N SER A 399 0.41 -1.98 21.99
CA SER A 399 -0.62 -2.99 22.27
C SER A 399 -0.08 -4.23 22.99
N GLU A 400 1.23 -4.47 22.91
CA GLU A 400 1.92 -5.51 23.65
C GLU A 400 2.24 -5.07 25.11
N ASP A 401 2.17 -3.77 25.41
CA ASP A 401 2.42 -3.20 26.74
C ASP A 401 1.12 -2.88 27.51
N ILE A 402 0.78 -3.80 28.42
CA ILE A 402 -0.43 -3.74 29.27
C ILE A 402 -0.48 -2.45 30.13
N THR A 403 0.67 -1.88 30.50
CA THR A 403 0.72 -0.70 31.36
C THR A 403 0.25 0.55 30.62
N ILE A 404 0.72 0.73 29.38
CA ILE A 404 0.34 1.83 28.51
C ILE A 404 -1.15 1.76 28.16
N ILE A 405 -1.68 0.57 27.90
CA ILE A 405 -3.12 0.38 27.62
C ILE A 405 -4.00 0.87 28.78
N ARG A 406 -3.60 0.59 30.03
CA ARG A 406 -4.35 1.04 31.21
C ARG A 406 -4.34 2.57 31.35
N GLU A 407 -3.23 3.22 31.03
CA GLU A 407 -3.13 4.69 31.04
C GLU A 407 -3.96 5.32 29.91
N LEU A 408 -3.89 4.76 28.69
CA LEU A 408 -4.69 5.21 27.55
C LEU A 408 -6.18 5.12 27.83
N ASN A 409 -6.65 4.01 28.43
CA ASN A 409 -8.06 3.83 28.76
C ASN A 409 -8.55 4.80 29.85
N ARG A 410 -7.71 5.16 30.82
CA ARG A 410 -8.05 6.17 31.85
C ARG A 410 -8.17 7.58 31.25
N ASN A 411 -7.37 7.88 30.23
CA ASN A 411 -7.32 9.20 29.58
C ASN A 411 -8.33 9.34 28.43
N ALA A 412 -8.71 8.24 27.77
CA ALA A 412 -9.70 8.23 26.68
C ALA A 412 -11.08 8.73 27.11
N ALA A 413 -11.43 8.62 28.41
CA ALA A 413 -12.67 9.15 28.95
C ALA A 413 -12.71 10.69 29.08
N LYS A 414 -11.59 11.39 28.82
CA LYS A 414 -11.46 12.85 29.01
C LYS A 414 -11.10 13.65 27.75
N ASP A 415 -10.62 13.01 26.67
CA ASP A 415 -10.12 13.71 25.47
C ASP A 415 -11.03 13.46 24.25
N GLU A 416 -11.90 14.43 23.92
CA GLU A 416 -12.75 14.37 22.72
C GLU A 416 -12.06 14.93 21.44
N LYS A 417 -10.88 15.55 21.56
CA LYS A 417 -10.23 16.21 20.41
C LYS A 417 -9.18 15.32 19.75
N ARG A 418 -9.48 14.82 18.55
CA ARG A 418 -8.49 14.19 17.67
C ARG A 418 -7.62 15.25 17.01
N ILE A 419 -6.31 15.16 17.21
CA ILE A 419 -5.33 16.09 16.64
C ILE A 419 -4.47 15.33 15.63
N PHE A 420 -4.20 15.95 14.49
CA PHE A 420 -3.25 15.48 13.50
C PHE A 420 -2.47 16.67 12.91
N GLU A 421 -1.18 16.70 13.22
CA GLU A 421 -0.21 17.70 12.78
C GLU A 421 0.96 17.02 12.12
N MET A 422 1.19 17.31 10.84
CA MET A 422 2.32 16.75 10.11
C MET A 422 3.03 17.82 9.31
N ASN A 423 4.35 17.88 9.46
CA ASN A 423 5.25 18.67 8.64
C ASN A 423 6.16 17.70 7.88
N MET A 424 6.01 17.66 6.56
CA MET A 424 6.83 16.84 5.68
C MET A 424 7.66 17.75 4.78
N GLN A 425 8.97 17.60 4.86
CA GLN A 425 9.94 18.22 3.97
C GLN A 425 10.58 17.13 3.11
N ILE A 426 10.59 17.35 1.80
CA ILE A 426 11.29 16.50 0.84
C ILE A 426 12.44 17.31 0.27
N ASP A 427 13.65 16.82 0.44
CA ASP A 427 14.89 17.45 -0.01
C ASP A 427 15.56 16.54 -1.05
N CYS A 428 15.86 17.12 -2.21
CA CYS A 428 16.46 16.48 -3.37
C CYS A 428 17.62 17.38 -3.85
N PRO A 429 18.78 17.35 -3.20
CA PRO A 429 19.87 18.30 -3.46
C PRO A 429 20.33 18.30 -4.93
N GLY A 430 20.41 17.12 -5.56
CA GLY A 430 20.81 16.98 -6.96
C GLY A 430 19.91 17.70 -7.97
N ALA A 431 18.70 18.10 -7.57
CA ALA A 431 17.83 18.91 -8.43
C ALA A 431 18.39 20.33 -8.68
N ALA A 432 19.19 20.86 -7.75
CA ALA A 432 19.81 22.18 -7.88
C ALA A 432 20.78 22.26 -9.07
N ASN A 433 21.46 21.15 -9.40
CA ASN A 433 22.36 21.05 -10.55
C ASN A 433 21.62 21.32 -11.87
N ALA A 434 20.35 20.90 -11.96
CA ALA A 434 19.48 21.15 -13.10
C ALA A 434 18.66 22.45 -12.98
N ARG A 435 19.00 23.33 -12.01
CA ARG A 435 18.25 24.57 -11.69
C ARG A 435 16.78 24.32 -11.34
N LEU A 436 16.48 23.15 -10.77
CA LEU A 436 15.15 22.77 -10.32
C LEU A 436 15.01 23.00 -8.81
N PRO A 437 13.79 23.20 -8.28
CA PRO A 437 13.56 23.30 -6.85
C PRO A 437 14.01 22.02 -6.12
N SER A 438 14.94 22.17 -5.19
CA SER A 438 15.48 21.07 -4.40
C SER A 438 14.65 20.72 -3.17
N VAL A 439 13.80 21.64 -2.69
CA VAL A 439 13.03 21.43 -1.46
C VAL A 439 11.54 21.60 -1.72
N TYR A 440 10.75 20.64 -1.24
CA TYR A 440 9.29 20.70 -1.18
C TYR A 440 8.82 20.58 0.26
N ASN A 441 7.91 21.46 0.68
CA ASN A 441 7.34 21.46 2.02
C ASN A 441 5.82 21.25 1.97
N MET A 442 5.32 20.33 2.79
CA MET A 442 3.91 20.07 2.98
C MET A 442 3.59 20.11 4.47
N ARG A 443 2.75 21.06 4.87
CA ARG A 443 2.23 21.18 6.24
C ARG A 443 0.76 20.81 6.28
N LEU A 444 0.41 20.06 7.31
CA LEU A 444 -0.92 19.55 7.58
C LEU A 444 -1.25 19.82 9.04
N HIS A 445 -2.36 20.49 9.26
CA HIS A 445 -2.91 20.72 10.59
C HIS A 445 -4.40 20.46 10.54
N HIS A 446 -4.88 19.53 11.36
CA HIS A 446 -6.29 19.22 11.49
C HIS A 446 -6.62 18.91 12.95
N MET A 447 -7.60 19.61 13.48
CA MET A 447 -8.21 19.32 14.78
C MET A 447 -9.68 18.98 14.55
N ALA A 448 -10.15 17.82 15.04
CA ALA A 448 -11.58 17.61 15.19
C ALA A 448 -12.05 18.34 16.45
N VAL A 449 -13.00 19.24 16.29
CA VAL A 449 -13.83 19.72 17.40
C VAL A 449 -15.05 18.78 17.42
N SER A 450 -15.24 18.08 18.54
CA SER A 450 -16.39 17.19 18.77
C SER A 450 -17.70 17.96 18.78
#